data_AF-A0A7C4P8Z7-F1
#
_entry.id   AF-A0A7C4P8Z7-F1
#
_cell.length_a   1.000
_cell.length_b   1.000
_cell.length_c   1.000
_cell.angle_alpha   90.00
_cell.angle_beta   90.00
_cell.angle_gamma   90.00
#
_symmetry.space_group_name_H-M   'P 1'
#
loop_
_entity.id
_entity.type
_entity.pdbx_description
1 polymer ?
#
loop_
_entity_poly.entity_id
_entity_poly.type
_entity_poly.pdbx_seq_one_letter_code
_entity_poly.pdbx_strand_id
1 'polypeptide(L)'
;MNGNRFPRNILFFLLILFGVWMIGWAHTNAAGNAKRVWVQYKPGRKAAVREALAQMGAVFNYDFGDLNAFVVSLPEGALQQVAHHPDVADHWFAQASKKSPNDVNTVQ
;
A
#
# COMPACT_ATOMS: atom_id res chain seq x y z
N MET A 1 54.30 -6.46 -0.87
CA MET A 1 52.90 -6.85 -1.09
C MET A 1 52.29 -7.18 0.26
N ASN A 2 51.71 -6.21 0.96
CA ASN A 2 51.08 -6.44 2.26
C ASN A 2 49.70 -7.08 2.03
N GLY A 3 49.63 -8.40 2.20
CA GLY A 3 48.36 -9.11 2.23
C GLY A 3 47.60 -8.70 3.48
N ASN A 4 46.57 -7.85 3.31
CA ASN A 4 45.61 -7.51 4.36
C ASN A 4 44.93 -8.80 4.81
N ARG A 5 45.45 -9.45 5.85
CA ARG A 5 44.79 -10.58 6.48
C ARG A 5 43.62 -10.03 7.29
N PHE A 6 42.45 -9.93 6.66
CA PHE A 6 41.23 -9.56 7.34
C PHE A 6 41.03 -10.50 8.54
N PRO A 7 40.95 -9.98 9.78
CA PRO A 7 40.78 -10.83 10.94
C PRO A 7 39.47 -11.60 10.80
N ARG A 8 39.50 -12.88 11.15
CA ARG A 8 38.37 -13.81 10.99
C ARG A 8 37.08 -13.28 11.63
N ASN A 9 37.22 -12.43 12.65
CA ASN A 9 36.15 -11.75 13.38
C ASN A 9 35.46 -10.66 12.53
N ILE A 10 36.21 -9.95 11.67
CA ILE A 10 35.65 -8.95 10.75
C ILE A 10 34.75 -9.62 9.71
N LEU A 11 35.08 -10.83 9.26
CA LEU A 11 34.20 -11.59 8.37
C LEU A 11 32.86 -11.92 9.03
N PHE A 12 32.87 -12.33 10.31
CA PHE A 12 31.63 -12.56 11.07
C PHE A 12 30.82 -11.27 11.29
N PHE A 13 31.48 -10.16 11.63
CA PHE A 13 30.81 -8.87 11.77
C PHE A 13 30.18 -8.40 10.46
N LEU A 14 30.86 -8.59 9.32
CA LEU A 14 30.33 -8.25 8.00
C LEU A 14 29.15 -9.15 7.61
N LEU A 15 29.18 -10.44 7.94
CA LEU A 15 28.06 -11.35 7.70
C LEU A 15 26.83 -11.01 8.55
N ILE A 16 27.03 -10.62 9.82
CA ILE A 16 25.94 -10.19 10.70
C ILE A 16 25.36 -8.85 10.21
N LEU A 17 26.20 -7.88 9.87
CA LEU A 17 25.76 -6.59 9.32
C LEU A 17 25.00 -6.80 8.00
N PHE A 18 25.50 -7.67 7.12
CA PHE A 18 24.82 -8.02 5.88
C PHE A 18 23.48 -8.73 6.11
N GLY A 19 23.41 -9.63 7.10
CA GLY A 19 22.17 -10.30 7.50
C GLY A 19 21.12 -9.34 8.05
N VAL A 20 21.51 -8.34 8.84
CA VAL A 20 20.61 -7.30 9.36
C VAL A 20 20.09 -6.39 8.25
N TRP A 21 20.89 -6.09 7.24
CA TRP A 21 20.46 -5.36 6.04
C TRP A 21 19.40 -6.14 5.21
N MET A 22 19.47 -7.46 5.17
CA MET A 22 18.53 -8.31 4.42
C MET A 22 17.14 -8.40 5.08
N ILE A 23 17.03 -8.24 6.39
CA ILE A 23 15.74 -8.31 7.13
C ILE A 23 14.85 -7.09 6.81
N GLY A 24 15.44 -5.96 6.41
CA GLY A 24 14.70 -4.74 6.02
C GLY A 24 13.91 -4.88 4.71
N TRP A 25 14.32 -5.79 3.81
CA TRP A 25 13.68 -5.96 2.49
C TRP A 25 12.41 -6.81 2.52
N ALA A 26 12.21 -7.65 3.54
CA ALA A 26 11.02 -8.48 3.64
C ALA A 26 9.77 -7.70 4.09
N HIS A 27 9.93 -6.54 4.74
CA HIS A 27 8.81 -5.74 5.25
C HIS A 27 8.16 -4.82 4.21
N THR A 28 8.74 -4.66 3.02
CA THR A 28 8.20 -3.74 2.00
C THR A 28 7.13 -4.38 1.11
N ASN A 29 6.98 -5.71 1.13
CA ASN A 29 6.05 -6.42 0.23
C ASN A 29 4.63 -6.63 0.76
N ALA A 30 4.39 -6.40 2.06
CA ALA A 30 3.01 -6.28 2.57
C ALA A 30 2.36 -4.93 2.20
N ALA A 31 3.18 -3.90 1.93
CA ALA A 31 2.74 -2.58 1.51
C ALA A 31 2.84 -2.34 -0.01
N GLY A 32 3.58 -3.18 -0.75
CA GLY A 32 3.89 -2.96 -2.18
C GLY A 32 2.70 -3.08 -3.14
N ASN A 33 1.63 -3.79 -2.75
CA ASN A 33 0.47 -4.05 -3.62
C ASN A 33 -0.86 -3.53 -3.03
N ALA A 34 -0.80 -2.77 -1.94
CA ALA A 34 -1.99 -2.17 -1.35
C ALA A 34 -2.33 -0.86 -2.09
N LYS A 35 -3.39 -0.86 -2.90
CA LYS A 35 -3.87 0.35 -3.58
C LYS A 35 -4.81 1.10 -2.66
N ARG A 36 -4.62 2.41 -2.55
CA ARG A 36 -5.60 3.29 -1.90
C ARG A 36 -6.79 3.47 -2.84
N VAL A 37 -7.96 3.16 -2.34
CA VAL A 37 -9.22 3.23 -3.08
C VAL A 37 -10.16 4.14 -2.32
N TRP A 38 -10.81 5.01 -3.07
CA TRP A 38 -11.97 5.74 -2.59
C TRP A 38 -13.21 4.88 -2.83
N VAL A 39 -13.91 4.50 -1.78
CA VAL A 39 -15.12 3.67 -1.85
C VAL A 39 -16.30 4.48 -1.36
N GLN A 40 -17.21 4.83 -2.28
CA GLN A 40 -18.47 5.47 -1.92
C GLN A 40 -19.55 4.43 -1.72
N TYR A 41 -20.36 4.61 -0.67
CA TYR A 41 -21.44 3.71 -0.29
C TYR A 41 -22.80 4.41 -0.32
N LYS A 42 -23.86 3.61 -0.46
CA LYS A 42 -25.24 4.13 -0.39
C LYS A 42 -25.55 4.66 1.02
N PRO A 43 -26.36 5.73 1.16
CA PRO A 43 -26.76 6.26 2.46
C PRO A 43 -27.34 5.16 3.36
N GLY A 44 -26.92 5.13 4.63
CA GLY A 44 -27.35 4.11 5.60
C GLY A 44 -26.68 2.73 5.47
N ARG A 45 -25.82 2.50 4.46
CA ARG A 45 -25.09 1.23 4.27
C ARG A 45 -23.65 1.25 4.79
N LYS A 46 -23.29 2.29 5.54
CA LYS A 46 -21.94 2.49 6.12
C LYS A 46 -21.39 1.25 6.83
N ALA A 47 -22.18 0.67 7.74
CA ALA A 47 -21.76 -0.48 8.55
C ALA A 47 -21.51 -1.73 7.69
N ALA A 48 -22.41 -2.02 6.75
CA ALA A 48 -22.30 -3.16 5.85
C ALA A 48 -21.05 -3.06 4.94
N VAL A 49 -20.80 -1.88 4.36
CA VAL A 49 -19.62 -1.66 3.52
C VAL A 49 -18.34 -1.70 4.33
N ARG A 50 -18.33 -1.16 5.55
CA ARG A 50 -17.18 -1.26 6.45
C ARG A 50 -16.84 -2.70 6.79
N GLU A 51 -17.84 -3.52 7.09
CA GLU A 51 -17.63 -4.93 7.40
C GLU A 51 -17.09 -5.71 6.18
N ALA A 52 -17.70 -5.50 5.01
CA ALA A 52 -17.23 -6.12 3.77
C ALA A 52 -15.78 -5.74 3.45
N LEU A 53 -15.44 -4.45 3.55
CA LEU A 53 -14.07 -3.97 3.36
C LEU A 53 -13.10 -4.57 4.40
N ALA A 54 -13.50 -4.67 5.67
CA ALA A 54 -12.68 -5.30 6.71
C ALA A 54 -12.42 -6.79 6.42
N GLN A 55 -13.42 -7.53 5.94
CA GLN A 55 -13.27 -8.94 5.53
C GLN A 55 -12.32 -9.10 4.34
N MET A 56 -12.27 -8.09 3.45
CA MET A 56 -11.34 -8.03 2.32
C MET A 56 -9.92 -7.58 2.70
N GLY A 57 -9.63 -7.43 3.99
CA GLY A 57 -8.32 -6.98 4.48
C GLY A 57 -8.05 -5.50 4.24
N ALA A 58 -9.10 -4.68 4.13
CA ALA A 58 -8.96 -3.25 3.95
C ALA A 58 -8.37 -2.58 5.21
N VAL A 59 -7.42 -1.69 4.99
CA VAL A 59 -6.93 -0.76 6.03
C VAL A 59 -7.68 0.56 5.87
N PHE A 60 -8.45 0.96 6.87
CA PHE A 60 -9.19 2.22 6.84
C PHE A 60 -8.27 3.39 7.16
N ASN A 61 -8.09 4.29 6.19
CA ASN A 61 -7.28 5.49 6.35
C ASN A 61 -8.15 6.71 6.73
N TYR A 62 -9.29 6.89 6.07
CA TYR A 62 -10.24 7.98 6.35
C TYR A 62 -11.70 7.55 6.16
N ASP A 63 -12.59 8.16 6.94
CA ASP A 63 -14.04 7.99 6.89
C ASP A 63 -14.70 9.35 6.68
N PHE A 64 -15.38 9.50 5.54
CA PHE A 64 -16.11 10.70 5.16
C PHE A 64 -17.62 10.43 5.28
N GLY A 65 -18.14 10.55 6.50
CA GLY A 65 -19.55 10.31 6.79
C GLY A 65 -20.51 11.18 5.95
N ASP A 66 -20.17 12.46 5.78
CA ASP A 66 -21.00 13.41 5.02
C ASP A 66 -21.05 13.09 3.52
N LEU A 67 -20.01 12.45 2.98
CA LEU A 67 -19.91 12.03 1.58
C LEU A 67 -20.32 10.58 1.37
N ASN A 68 -20.70 9.89 2.45
CA ASN A 68 -20.92 8.44 2.47
C ASN A 68 -19.74 7.69 1.82
N ALA A 69 -18.50 7.99 2.21
CA ALA A 69 -17.32 7.40 1.59
C ALA A 69 -16.22 6.97 2.57
N PHE A 70 -15.39 6.01 2.15
CA PHE A 70 -14.19 5.58 2.86
C PHE A 70 -12.97 5.68 1.94
N VAL A 71 -11.83 6.08 2.50
CA VAL A 71 -10.52 5.88 1.88
C VAL A 71 -9.88 4.70 2.56
N VAL A 72 -9.70 3.63 1.80
CA VAL A 72 -9.13 2.37 2.30
C VAL A 72 -7.95 1.93 1.46
N SER A 73 -6.96 1.31 2.09
CA SER A 73 -5.91 0.59 1.37
C SER A 73 -6.34 -0.87 1.23
N LEU A 74 -6.44 -1.37 0.00
CA LEU A 74 -6.88 -2.72 -0.33
C LEU A 74 -5.79 -3.48 -1.08
N PRO A 75 -5.61 -4.79 -0.81
CA PRO A 75 -4.74 -5.63 -1.63
C PRO A 75 -5.32 -5.75 -3.05
N GLU A 76 -4.46 -5.83 -4.06
CA GLU A 76 -4.87 -5.83 -5.47
C GLU A 76 -5.88 -6.94 -5.83
N GLY A 77 -5.79 -8.12 -5.19
CA GLY A 77 -6.76 -9.21 -5.37
C GLY A 77 -8.16 -8.94 -4.82
N ALA A 78 -8.33 -7.97 -3.91
CA ALA A 78 -9.62 -7.59 -3.35
C ALA A 78 -10.35 -6.50 -4.16
N LEU A 79 -9.65 -5.83 -5.09
CA LEU A 79 -10.22 -4.73 -5.86
C LEU A 79 -11.40 -5.17 -6.74
N GLN A 80 -11.29 -6.36 -7.34
CA GLN A 80 -12.39 -6.94 -8.12
C GLN A 80 -13.60 -7.26 -7.25
N GLN A 81 -13.39 -7.69 -5.99
CA GLN A 81 -14.49 -8.03 -5.08
C GLN A 81 -15.26 -6.79 -4.63
N VAL A 82 -14.57 -5.67 -4.40
CA VAL A 82 -15.19 -4.37 -4.10
C VAL A 82 -16.04 -3.88 -5.27
N ALA A 83 -15.54 -4.01 -6.51
CA ALA A 83 -16.27 -3.58 -7.70
C ALA A 83 -17.59 -4.33 -7.93
N HIS A 84 -17.70 -5.58 -7.45
CA HIS A 84 -18.91 -6.40 -7.59
C HIS A 84 -19.86 -6.28 -6.38
N HIS A 85 -19.51 -5.53 -5.33
CA HIS A 85 -20.30 -5.46 -4.11
C HIS A 85 -21.53 -4.54 -4.29
N PRO A 86 -22.77 -5.03 -4.03
CA PRO A 86 -24.02 -4.31 -4.36
C PRO A 86 -24.25 -3.01 -3.57
N ASP A 87 -23.52 -2.83 -2.46
CA ASP A 87 -23.59 -1.64 -1.61
C ASP A 87 -22.54 -0.56 -1.97
N VAL A 88 -21.64 -0.84 -2.91
CA VAL A 88 -20.67 0.15 -3.43
C VAL A 88 -21.32 0.93 -4.56
N ALA A 89 -21.32 2.26 -4.44
CA ALA A 89 -21.91 3.17 -5.42
C ALA A 89 -20.88 3.61 -6.46
N ASP A 90 -19.66 3.91 -6.03
CA ASP A 90 -18.54 4.28 -6.89
C ASP A 90 -17.21 3.87 -6.25
N HIS A 91 -16.24 3.52 -7.09
CA HIS A 91 -14.89 3.13 -6.67
C HIS A 91 -13.83 3.78 -7.58
N TRP A 92 -13.22 4.89 -7.13
CA TRP A 92 -12.11 5.51 -7.85
C TRP A 92 -10.78 5.11 -7.21
N PHE A 93 -9.84 4.62 -8.02
CA PHE A 93 -8.50 4.28 -7.53
C PHE A 93 -7.70 5.56 -7.31
N ALA A 94 -7.42 5.91 -6.06
CA ALA A 94 -6.47 6.97 -5.74
C ALA A 94 -5.05 6.41 -5.91
N GLN A 95 -4.57 6.35 -7.14
CA GLN A 95 -3.13 6.22 -7.37
C GLN A 95 -2.51 7.49 -6.79
N ALA A 96 -1.68 7.34 -5.75
CA ALA A 96 -0.81 8.41 -5.35
C ALA A 96 -0.02 8.80 -6.60
N SER A 97 -0.38 9.94 -7.20
CA SER A 97 0.34 10.52 -8.31
C SER A 97 1.76 10.76 -7.83
N LYS A 98 2.67 9.81 -8.12
CA LYS A 98 4.07 10.16 -8.28
C LYS A 98 4.06 11.14 -9.44
N LYS A 99 4.03 12.44 -9.12
CA LYS A 99 4.26 13.52 -10.07
C LYS A 99 5.43 13.09 -10.94
N SER A 100 5.15 12.75 -12.20
CA SER A 100 6.18 12.52 -13.20
C SER A 100 7.04 13.79 -13.23
N PRO A 101 8.37 13.70 -13.04
CA PRO A 101 9.24 14.89 -13.09
C PRO A 101 9.20 15.63 -14.44
N ASN A 102 8.51 15.10 -15.46
CA ASN A 102 8.51 15.63 -16.83
C ASN A 102 7.18 16.21 -17.34
N ASP A 103 6.15 16.40 -16.51
CA ASP A 103 4.98 17.21 -16.93
C ASP A 103 5.15 18.69 -16.56
N VAL A 104 6.26 19.28 -17.04
CA VAL A 104 6.42 20.74 -17.08
C VAL A 104 6.35 21.15 -18.54
N ASN A 105 5.20 21.68 -18.93
CA ASN A 105 5.03 22.58 -20.08
C ASN A 105 5.61 22.10 -21.42
N THR A 106 4.75 21.58 -22.28
CA THR A 106 4.90 21.88 -23.71
C THR A 106 3.54 22.14 -24.33
N VAL A 107 2.93 23.25 -23.92
CA VAL A 107 1.97 23.95 -24.77
C VAL A 107 2.39 25.42 -24.79
N GLN A 108 3.17 25.72 -25.83
CA GLN A 108 3.57 27.03 -26.37
C GLN A 108 4.58 27.87 -25.58
#